data_AF-A0A8T5AW12-F1
#
_entry.id   AF-A0A8T5AW12-F1
#
_cell.length_a   1.000
_cell.length_b   1.000
_cell.length_c   1.000
_cell.angle_alpha   90.00
_cell.angle_beta   90.00
_cell.angle_gamma   90.00
#
_symmetry.space_group_name_H-M   'P 1'
#
loop_
_entity.id
_entity.type
_entity.pdbx_description
1 polymer ?
#
loop_
_entity_poly.entity_id
_entity_poly.type
_entity_poly.pdbx_seq_one_letter_code
_entity_poly.pdbx_strand_id
1 'polypeptide(L)'
;RMFMSNETEAIKILEKYLVTHVVVYVTFSKDGYDAPGYGGDNGKWRWMALIPGLNDTLFGNYTLGWDWVDYNRNYQVESGETIANSLGQNTVLYKLMTYGKEMTLYGYSTTKLEYFEKAHFSQNEGQPNPAPGTSIVPLVCVYRVKYPVESTNSTIT
;
A
#
# COMPACT_ATOMS: atom_id res chain seq x y z
N ARG A 1 -12.25 1.31 5.34
CA ARG A 1 -11.70 1.15 6.72
C ARG A 1 -10.53 0.18 6.76
N MET A 2 -10.70 -1.11 6.40
CA MET A 2 -9.61 -2.13 6.40
C MET A 2 -8.29 -1.63 5.78
N PHE A 3 -8.33 -1.11 4.55
CA PHE A 3 -7.14 -0.61 3.85
C PHE A 3 -6.40 0.53 4.55
N MET A 4 -7.12 1.35 5.33
CA MET A 4 -6.56 2.52 6.02
C MET A 4 -6.21 2.22 7.48
N SER A 5 -6.36 0.97 7.93
CA SER A 5 -5.90 0.49 9.22
C SER A 5 -4.50 -0.10 9.11
N ASN A 6 -3.81 -0.31 10.23
CA ASN A 6 -2.63 -1.18 10.27
C ASN A 6 -3.02 -2.66 10.12
N GLU A 7 -2.04 -3.54 9.92
CA GLU A 7 -2.29 -4.98 9.69
C GLU A 7 -3.02 -5.65 10.86
N THR A 8 -2.70 -5.31 12.11
CA THR A 8 -3.33 -5.85 13.33
C THR A 8 -4.82 -5.53 13.43
N GLU A 9 -5.24 -4.33 13.05
CA GLU A 9 -6.66 -3.95 13.04
C GLU A 9 -7.36 -4.42 11.77
N ALA A 10 -6.66 -4.47 10.65
CA ALA A 10 -7.20 -4.96 9.39
C ALA A 10 -7.55 -6.45 9.45
N ILE A 11 -6.71 -7.29 10.06
CA ILE A 11 -6.95 -8.74 10.12
C ILE A 11 -8.25 -9.07 10.88
N LYS A 12 -8.54 -8.34 11.97
CA LYS A 12 -9.80 -8.45 12.72
C LYS A 12 -11.03 -8.07 11.90
N ILE A 13 -10.87 -7.16 10.94
CA ILE A 13 -11.96 -6.80 10.02
C ILE A 13 -12.14 -7.91 8.97
N LEU A 14 -11.05 -8.39 8.37
CA LEU A 14 -11.07 -9.43 7.34
C LEU A 14 -11.64 -10.74 7.84
N GLU A 15 -11.32 -11.13 9.07
CA GLU A 15 -11.77 -12.36 9.72
C GLU A 15 -13.31 -12.46 9.79
N LYS A 16 -13.98 -11.33 10.10
CA LYS A 16 -15.46 -11.27 10.16
C LYS A 16 -16.14 -11.64 8.84
N TYR A 17 -15.42 -11.49 7.73
CA TYR A 17 -15.92 -11.78 6.38
C TYR A 17 -15.22 -12.99 5.75
N LEU A 18 -14.38 -13.71 6.50
CA LEU A 18 -13.64 -14.88 6.04
C LEU A 18 -12.87 -14.62 4.73
N VAL A 19 -12.27 -13.43 4.62
CA VAL A 19 -11.55 -13.03 3.41
C VAL A 19 -10.32 -13.90 3.21
N THR A 20 -10.16 -14.49 2.04
CA THR A 20 -8.99 -15.33 1.72
C THR A 20 -7.89 -14.56 1.01
N HIS A 21 -8.28 -13.57 0.19
CA HIS A 21 -7.36 -12.79 -0.63
C HIS A 21 -7.73 -11.31 -0.63
N VAL A 22 -6.71 -10.46 -0.72
CA VAL A 22 -6.83 -9.02 -0.92
C VAL A 22 -6.12 -8.64 -2.21
N VAL A 23 -6.75 -7.77 -3.00
CA VAL A 23 -6.19 -7.27 -4.25
C VAL A 23 -5.93 -5.77 -4.12
N VAL A 24 -4.77 -5.32 -4.56
CA VAL A 24 -4.46 -3.90 -4.75
C VAL A 24 -3.96 -3.67 -6.18
N TYR A 25 -4.28 -2.51 -6.73
CA TYR A 25 -3.81 -2.05 -8.02
C TYR A 25 -2.98 -0.78 -7.83
N VAL A 26 -1.74 -0.75 -8.30
CA VAL A 26 -0.85 0.40 -8.17
C VAL A 26 -0.22 0.76 -9.51
N THR A 27 -0.07 2.06 -9.76
CA THR A 27 0.57 2.60 -10.96
C THR A 27 1.77 3.45 -10.58
N PHE A 28 2.92 3.19 -11.22
CA PHE A 28 4.19 3.86 -10.94
C PHE A 28 5.08 3.89 -12.18
N SER A 29 6.08 4.78 -12.25
CA SER A 29 7.06 4.79 -13.33
C SER A 29 8.14 3.72 -13.12
N LYS A 30 8.96 3.43 -14.15
CA LYS A 30 10.12 2.53 -14.02
C LYS A 30 11.12 2.95 -12.95
N ASP A 31 11.16 4.24 -12.62
CA ASP A 31 12.05 4.79 -11.59
C ASP A 31 11.42 4.73 -10.18
N GLY A 32 10.21 4.18 -10.06
CA GLY A 32 9.50 3.96 -8.80
C GLY A 32 8.65 5.13 -8.31
N TYR A 33 8.56 6.22 -9.08
CA TYR A 33 7.68 7.34 -8.78
C TYR A 33 6.21 6.92 -8.94
N ASP A 34 5.39 7.27 -7.95
CA ASP A 34 3.95 7.00 -8.02
C ASP A 34 3.31 7.76 -9.18
N ALA A 35 2.40 7.10 -9.89
CA ALA A 35 1.65 7.65 -11.02
C ALA A 35 0.14 7.61 -10.75
N PRO A 36 -0.37 8.34 -9.73
CA PRO A 36 -1.75 8.20 -9.23
C PRO A 36 -2.82 8.58 -10.27
N GLY A 37 -2.47 9.44 -11.24
CA GLY A 37 -3.37 9.87 -12.32
C GLY A 37 -3.81 8.76 -13.28
N TYR A 38 -3.21 7.56 -13.21
CA TYR A 38 -3.52 6.41 -14.06
C TYR A 38 -4.49 5.41 -13.40
N GLY A 39 -5.19 5.81 -12.33
CA GLY A 39 -6.30 5.06 -11.74
C GLY A 39 -5.90 3.98 -10.73
N GLY A 40 -4.63 3.92 -10.32
CA GLY A 40 -4.16 3.09 -9.21
C GLY A 40 -4.82 3.46 -7.88
N ASP A 41 -4.81 2.52 -6.93
CA ASP A 41 -5.28 2.73 -5.56
C ASP A 41 -4.45 3.80 -4.82
N ASN A 42 -3.19 4.02 -5.23
CA ASN A 42 -2.36 5.15 -4.83
C ASN A 42 -2.93 6.52 -5.26
N GLY A 43 -3.89 6.59 -6.19
CA GLY A 43 -4.66 7.80 -6.49
C GLY A 43 -6.03 7.88 -5.82
N LYS A 44 -6.53 6.77 -5.26
CA LYS A 44 -7.88 6.65 -4.68
C LYS A 44 -7.89 6.56 -3.16
N TRP A 45 -6.73 6.44 -2.52
CA TRP A 45 -6.61 6.22 -1.07
C TRP A 45 -7.34 7.27 -0.22
N ARG A 46 -7.40 8.55 -0.66
CA ARG A 46 -8.15 9.60 0.06
C ARG A 46 -9.63 9.24 0.20
N TRP A 47 -10.24 8.74 -0.86
CA TRP A 47 -11.62 8.23 -0.82
C TRP A 47 -11.74 7.02 0.12
N MET A 48 -10.74 6.13 0.14
CA MET A 48 -10.72 4.98 1.05
C MET A 48 -10.65 5.39 2.53
N ALA A 49 -10.12 6.58 2.84
CA ALA A 49 -10.14 7.19 4.17
C ALA A 49 -11.45 7.94 4.45
N LEU A 50 -11.94 8.73 3.50
CA LEU A 50 -13.14 9.56 3.68
C LEU A 50 -14.43 8.74 3.82
N ILE A 51 -14.61 7.69 2.99
CA ILE A 51 -15.82 6.83 3.01
C ILE A 51 -16.11 6.26 4.42
N PRO A 52 -15.14 5.69 5.16
CA PRO A 52 -15.36 5.23 6.53
C PRO A 52 -15.34 6.36 7.60
N GLY A 53 -15.31 7.64 7.21
CA GLY A 53 -15.32 8.78 8.12
C GLY A 53 -13.97 9.09 8.79
N LEU A 54 -12.85 8.72 8.17
CA LEU A 54 -11.51 9.06 8.67
C LEU A 54 -11.05 10.41 8.11
N ASN A 55 -10.16 11.08 8.84
CA ASN A 55 -9.48 12.28 8.35
C ASN A 55 -8.30 11.87 7.45
N ASP A 56 -8.43 12.10 6.14
CA ASP A 56 -7.45 11.67 5.14
C ASP A 56 -6.11 12.41 5.28
N THR A 57 -6.12 13.68 5.72
CA THR A 57 -4.88 14.47 5.88
C THR A 57 -3.93 13.92 6.93
N LEU A 58 -4.42 13.07 7.85
CA LEU A 58 -3.56 12.44 8.86
C LEU A 58 -2.65 11.37 8.26
N PHE A 59 -3.01 10.80 7.09
CA PHE A 59 -2.26 9.73 6.44
C PHE A 59 -1.24 10.25 5.41
N GLY A 60 -1.19 11.56 5.19
CA GLY A 60 -0.32 12.21 4.21
C GLY A 60 -1.02 13.40 3.55
N ASN A 61 -0.32 14.51 3.39
CA ASN A 61 -0.82 15.68 2.68
C ASN A 61 -0.43 15.70 1.19
N TYR A 62 0.55 14.88 0.78
CA TYR A 62 1.05 14.79 -0.60
C TYR A 62 0.60 13.48 -1.28
N THR A 63 1.16 12.35 -0.84
CA THR A 63 0.73 10.99 -1.22
C THR A 63 0.47 10.16 0.04
N LEU A 64 -0.10 8.96 -0.10
CA LEU A 64 -0.28 8.09 1.05
C LEU A 64 1.07 7.79 1.70
N GLY A 65 1.22 8.08 3.00
CA GLY A 65 2.45 7.85 3.73
C GLY A 65 3.52 8.93 3.56
N TRP A 66 3.23 10.03 2.87
CA TRP A 66 4.17 11.13 2.67
C TRP A 66 3.49 12.49 2.79
N ASP A 67 4.11 13.34 3.60
CA ASP A 67 3.81 14.76 3.67
C ASP A 67 4.83 15.53 2.81
N TRP A 68 4.42 16.65 2.25
CA TRP A 68 5.26 17.63 1.59
C TRP A 68 5.11 18.98 2.29
N VAL A 69 6.23 19.67 2.47
CA VAL A 69 6.31 21.03 2.99
C VAL A 69 7.17 21.86 2.03
N ASP A 70 6.54 22.79 1.33
CA ASP A 70 7.22 23.72 0.42
C ASP A 70 7.93 24.83 1.21
N TYR A 71 9.21 24.63 1.52
CA TYR A 71 9.99 25.58 2.32
C TYR A 71 10.37 26.83 1.52
N ASN A 72 10.64 26.65 0.23
CA ASN A 72 11.14 27.69 -0.65
C ASN A 72 10.02 28.44 -1.43
N ARG A 73 8.77 27.94 -1.33
CA ARG A 73 7.54 28.47 -1.95
C ARG A 73 7.57 28.50 -3.47
N ASN A 74 8.26 27.54 -4.08
CA ASN A 74 8.35 27.43 -5.54
C ASN A 74 7.29 26.50 -6.15
N TYR A 75 6.45 25.88 -5.32
CA TYR A 75 5.40 24.93 -5.71
C TYR A 75 5.92 23.70 -6.46
N GLN A 76 7.18 23.31 -6.23
CA GLN A 76 7.80 22.11 -6.77
C GLN A 76 8.26 21.21 -5.64
N VAL A 77 8.07 19.90 -5.80
CA VAL A 77 8.50 18.93 -4.78
C VAL A 77 10.00 18.69 -4.93
N GLU A 78 10.77 19.07 -3.92
CA GLU A 78 12.22 18.90 -3.91
C GLU A 78 12.70 17.84 -2.92
N SER A 79 13.92 17.36 -3.16
CA SER A 79 14.59 16.41 -2.25
C SER A 79 14.82 17.08 -0.89
N GLY A 80 14.29 16.48 0.18
CA GLY A 80 14.34 17.03 1.54
C GLY A 80 13.06 17.75 1.99
N GLU A 81 12.10 17.96 1.09
CA GLU A 81 10.79 18.55 1.42
C GLU A 81 9.71 17.50 1.68
N THR A 82 10.00 16.23 1.36
CA THR A 82 9.12 15.10 1.64
C THR A 82 9.44 14.48 2.99
N ILE A 83 8.42 14.36 3.83
CA ILE A 83 8.51 13.86 5.20
C ILE A 83 7.69 12.58 5.28
N ALA A 84 8.29 11.52 5.82
CA ALA A 84 7.60 10.25 6.03
C ALA A 84 6.44 10.43 7.03
N ASN A 85 5.22 10.07 6.61
CA ASN A 85 4.06 10.07 7.48
C ASN A 85 3.86 8.66 8.06
N SER A 86 4.26 8.48 9.32
CA SER A 86 4.25 7.16 9.97
C SER A 86 2.87 6.50 10.05
N LEU A 87 1.80 7.29 10.20
CA LEU A 87 0.43 6.77 10.20
C LEU A 87 0.06 6.21 8.82
N GLY A 88 0.32 6.99 7.76
CA GLY A 88 0.09 6.58 6.37
C GLY A 88 0.92 5.37 5.96
N GLN A 89 2.21 5.36 6.30
CA GLN A 89 3.12 4.25 5.96
C GLN A 89 2.78 2.95 6.71
N ASN A 90 2.09 3.05 7.85
CA ASN A 90 1.65 1.88 8.61
C ASN A 90 0.31 1.30 8.12
N THR A 91 -0.36 1.93 7.15
CA THR A 91 -1.61 1.39 6.60
C THR A 91 -1.38 0.12 5.78
N VAL A 92 -2.35 -0.79 5.79
CA VAL A 92 -2.33 -1.99 4.93
C VAL A 92 -2.18 -1.60 3.47
N LEU A 93 -2.92 -0.60 3.00
CA LEU A 93 -2.85 -0.17 1.60
C LEU A 93 -1.44 0.27 1.21
N TYR A 94 -0.81 1.12 2.03
CA TYR A 94 0.57 1.55 1.78
C TYR A 94 1.52 0.36 1.71
N LYS A 95 1.47 -0.53 2.71
CA LYS A 95 2.37 -1.69 2.79
C LYS A 95 2.19 -2.64 1.61
N LEU A 96 0.96 -2.97 1.22
CA LEU A 96 0.69 -3.87 0.10
C LEU A 96 1.10 -3.27 -1.25
N MET A 97 0.86 -1.97 -1.47
CA MET A 97 1.32 -1.30 -2.69
C MET A 97 2.85 -1.19 -2.73
N THR A 98 3.48 -0.80 -1.61
CA THR A 98 4.94 -0.64 -1.52
C THR A 98 5.64 -1.98 -1.71
N TYR A 99 5.20 -3.03 -1.02
CA TYR A 99 5.76 -4.37 -1.18
C TYR A 99 5.67 -4.84 -2.65
N GLY A 100 4.51 -4.69 -3.28
CA GLY A 100 4.31 -5.06 -4.67
C GLY A 100 5.24 -4.30 -5.61
N LYS A 101 5.30 -2.97 -5.45
CA LYS A 101 6.15 -2.08 -6.23
C LYS A 101 7.63 -2.42 -6.07
N GLU A 102 8.14 -2.58 -4.85
CA GLU A 102 9.54 -2.94 -4.59
C GLU A 102 9.89 -4.30 -5.20
N MET A 103 9.06 -5.33 -5.00
CA MET A 103 9.27 -6.65 -5.61
C MET A 103 9.31 -6.57 -7.15
N THR A 104 8.43 -5.79 -7.77
CA THR A 104 8.41 -5.62 -9.23
C THR A 104 9.61 -4.83 -9.74
N LEU A 105 10.05 -3.78 -9.03
CA LEU A 105 11.18 -2.94 -9.44
C LEU A 105 12.54 -3.63 -9.20
N TYR A 106 12.70 -4.28 -8.05
CA TYR A 106 14.00 -4.69 -7.53
C TYR A 106 14.14 -6.20 -7.31
N GLY A 107 13.04 -6.95 -7.31
CA GLY A 107 13.03 -8.38 -6.96
C GLY A 107 13.10 -8.67 -5.46
N TYR A 108 13.11 -7.64 -4.62
CA TYR A 108 13.04 -7.74 -3.17
C TYR A 108 12.27 -6.54 -2.61
N SER A 109 11.88 -6.63 -1.33
CA SER A 109 11.11 -5.59 -0.65
C SER A 109 11.69 -5.35 0.75
N THR A 110 11.80 -4.08 1.13
CA THR A 110 12.17 -3.69 2.50
C THR A 110 10.94 -3.68 3.41
N THR A 111 9.76 -3.58 2.82
CA THR A 111 8.48 -3.67 3.52
C THR A 111 8.22 -5.11 3.96
N LYS A 112 7.97 -5.33 5.25
CA LYS A 112 7.58 -6.64 5.79
C LYS A 112 6.07 -6.69 5.98
N LEU A 113 5.47 -7.82 5.57
CA LEU A 113 4.04 -8.11 5.74
C LEU A 113 3.85 -9.20 6.78
N GLU A 114 3.03 -8.94 7.79
CA GLU A 114 2.80 -9.84 8.92
C GLU A 114 1.68 -10.82 8.59
N TYR A 115 0.51 -10.32 8.19
CA TYR A 115 -0.71 -11.10 7.94
C TYR A 115 -1.06 -11.25 6.46
N PHE A 116 -0.15 -10.83 5.57
CA PHE A 116 -0.30 -10.99 4.14
C PHE A 116 0.92 -11.67 3.55
N GLU A 117 0.71 -12.44 2.49
CA GLU A 117 1.79 -12.98 1.67
C GLU A 117 1.43 -12.87 0.20
N LYS A 118 2.44 -12.78 -0.67
CA LYS A 118 2.23 -12.73 -2.11
C LYS A 118 1.56 -14.03 -2.59
N ALA A 119 0.44 -13.89 -3.30
CA ALA A 119 -0.19 -14.99 -4.02
C ALA A 119 0.08 -14.88 -5.54
N HIS A 120 -0.13 -13.71 -6.13
CA HIS A 120 0.10 -13.47 -7.56
C HIS A 120 0.29 -12.00 -7.87
N PHE A 121 1.31 -11.65 -8.68
CA PHE A 121 1.51 -10.31 -9.24
C PHE A 121 1.43 -10.36 -10.77
N SER A 122 0.83 -9.34 -11.38
CA SER A 122 0.69 -9.24 -12.84
C SER A 122 2.00 -8.87 -13.58
N GLN A 123 3.07 -8.62 -12.84
CA GLN A 123 4.40 -8.26 -13.36
C GLN A 123 5.43 -9.25 -12.82
N ASN A 124 6.50 -9.46 -13.58
CA ASN A 124 7.64 -10.27 -13.15
C ASN A 124 8.50 -9.49 -12.15
N GLU A 125 9.08 -10.20 -11.19
CA GLU A 125 9.97 -9.62 -10.18
C GLU A 125 11.25 -9.08 -10.84
N GLY A 126 11.63 -7.85 -10.47
CA GLY A 126 12.80 -7.15 -11.03
C GLY A 126 12.70 -6.82 -12.53
N GLN A 127 11.53 -7.01 -13.15
CA GLN A 127 11.33 -6.81 -14.59
C GLN A 127 10.06 -5.98 -14.85
N PRO A 128 10.02 -4.71 -14.43
CA PRO A 128 8.86 -3.84 -14.62
C PRO A 128 8.58 -3.62 -16.11
N ASN A 129 7.39 -3.99 -16.57
CA ASN A 129 6.95 -3.79 -17.95
C ASN A 129 5.86 -2.69 -18.03
N PRO A 130 6.18 -1.51 -18.58
CA PRO A 130 5.22 -0.41 -18.75
C PRO A 130 4.12 -0.75 -19.74
N ALA A 131 2.98 -0.07 -19.58
CA ALA A 131 1.93 -0.09 -20.59
C ALA A 131 2.44 0.49 -21.92
N PRO A 132 2.09 -0.10 -23.07
CA PRO A 132 2.52 0.37 -24.39
C PRO A 132 2.29 1.87 -24.60
N GLY A 133 3.30 2.57 -25.11
CA GLY A 133 3.23 4.01 -25.36
C GLY A 133 3.36 4.90 -24.10
N THR A 134 3.69 4.32 -22.94
CA THR A 134 3.87 5.05 -21.68
C THR A 134 5.16 4.65 -20.95
N SER A 135 5.55 5.41 -19.94
CA SER A 135 6.57 5.03 -18.95
C SER A 135 5.98 4.42 -17.67
N ILE A 136 4.68 4.12 -17.66
CA ILE A 136 3.92 3.75 -16.47
C ILE A 136 3.71 2.25 -16.42
N VAL A 137 4.03 1.65 -15.27
CA VAL A 137 3.86 0.24 -14.94
C VAL A 137 2.53 0.07 -14.21
N PRO A 138 1.53 -0.59 -14.81
CA PRO A 138 0.35 -1.05 -14.09
C PRO A 138 0.67 -2.36 -13.37
N LEU A 139 0.36 -2.42 -12.08
CA LEU A 139 0.63 -3.60 -11.25
C LEU A 139 -0.62 -3.98 -10.45
N VAL A 140 -1.12 -5.20 -10.70
CA VAL A 140 -2.11 -5.86 -9.87
C VAL A 140 -1.38 -6.82 -8.93
N CYS A 141 -1.61 -6.66 -7.63
CA CYS A 141 -1.07 -7.53 -6.59
C CYS A 141 -2.20 -8.25 -5.86
N VAL A 142 -2.16 -9.58 -5.86
CA VAL A 142 -3.03 -10.45 -5.07
C VAL A 142 -2.22 -11.00 -3.90
N TYR A 143 -2.75 -10.81 -2.70
CA TYR A 143 -2.17 -11.29 -1.45
C TYR A 143 -3.09 -12.29 -0.78
N ARG A 144 -2.53 -13.42 -0.31
CA ARG A 144 -3.25 -14.35 0.57
C ARG A 144 -3.23 -13.81 2.00
N VAL A 145 -4.37 -13.89 2.68
CA VAL A 145 -4.51 -13.51 4.09
C VAL A 145 -4.03 -14.66 4.98
N LYS A 146 -3.15 -14.37 5.93
CA LYS A 146 -2.67 -15.30 6.97
C LYS A 146 -3.33 -14.93 8.29
N TYR A 147 -4.37 -15.65 8.67
CA TYR A 147 -4.97 -15.48 10.00
C TYR A 147 -4.05 -16.06 11.07
N PRO A 148 -3.88 -15.38 12.22
CA PRO A 148 -3.22 -15.98 13.37
C PRO A 148 -4.00 -17.23 13.78
N VAL A 149 -3.29 -18.33 14.05
CA VAL A 149 -3.91 -19.53 14.61
C VAL A 149 -4.39 -19.14 16.01
N GLU A 150 -5.66 -19.35 16.33
CA GLU A 150 -6.14 -19.19 17.70
C GLU A 150 -5.23 -20.00 18.63
N SER A 151 -4.67 -19.34 19.64
CA SER A 151 -4.06 -20.07 20.75
C SER A 151 -5.21 -20.72 21.50
N THR A 152 -5.49 -21.98 21.17
CA THR A 152 -6.32 -22.85 22.01
C THR A 152 -5.59 -23.00 23.33
N ASN A 153 -5.87 -22.11 24.28
CA ASN A 153 -5.58 -22.37 25.68
C ASN A 153 -6.41 -23.58 26.08
N SER A 154 -5.74 -24.74 26.08
CA SER A 154 -6.17 -25.97 26.69
C SER A 154 -6.36 -25.76 28.20
N THR A 155 -7.40 -25.04 28.62
CA THR A 155 -7.91 -25.16 29.98
C THR A 155 -8.70 -26.46 30.07
N ILE A 156 -7.94 -27.55 30.20
CA ILE A 156 -8.41 -28.77 30.86
C ILE A 156 -7.80 -28.73 32.27
N THR A 157 -8.61 -28.34 33.23
CA THR A 157 -8.56 -28.80 34.63
C THR A 157 -9.95 -28.73 35.21
#